data_AF-A0A2T1FVI1-F1
#
_entry.id   AF-A0A2T1FVI1-F1
#
_cell.length_a   1.000
_cell.length_b   1.000
_cell.length_c   1.000
_cell.angle_alpha   90.00
_cell.angle_beta   90.00
_cell.angle_gamma   90.00
#
_symmetry.space_group_name_H-M   'P 1'
#
loop_
_entity.id
_entity.type
_entity.pdbx_description
1 polymer ?
#
loop_
_entity_poly.entity_id
_entity_poly.type
_entity_poly.pdbx_seq_one_letter_code
_entity_poly.pdbx_strand_id
1 'polypeptide(L)'
;SVGIGPHLPSKIRMLGMASYNFLTVASGAAMGGVEATPKIWDIAGSWVIVKAAGAVWLPLESQAIFPLEVGKNYERVSYPTLVMNRQELVSVFLPFVEAWKKKKMG
;
A
#
# COMPACT_ATOMS: atom_id res chain seq x y z
N SER A 1 -13.25 17.82 23.12
CA SER A 1 -13.80 16.57 22.55
C SER A 1 -12.76 16.00 21.59
N VAL A 2 -11.94 15.05 22.04
CA VAL A 2 -10.92 14.41 21.19
C VAL A 2 -11.65 13.40 20.32
N GLY A 3 -11.73 13.67 19.02
CA GLY A 3 -12.37 12.76 18.07
C GLY A 3 -11.66 11.41 18.09
N ILE A 4 -12.32 10.39 18.63
CA ILE A 4 -11.84 9.01 18.59
C ILE A 4 -11.96 8.56 17.13
N GLY A 5 -10.89 8.72 16.37
CA GLY A 5 -10.74 8.02 15.10
C GLY A 5 -10.82 6.51 15.34
N PRO A 6 -11.13 5.71 14.30
CA PRO A 6 -11.23 4.26 14.46
C PRO A 6 -9.97 3.70 15.12
N HIS A 7 -10.15 2.89 16.17
CA HIS A 7 -9.05 2.23 16.87
C HIS A 7 -8.36 1.26 15.91
N LEU A 8 -7.27 1.71 15.29
CA LEU A 8 -6.42 0.86 14.47
C LEU A 8 -5.78 -0.22 15.35
N PRO A 9 -5.78 -1.49 14.91
CA PRO A 9 -5.24 -2.60 15.69
C PRO A 9 -3.69 -2.60 15.73
N SER A 10 -3.04 -1.51 15.30
CA SER A 10 -1.59 -1.42 15.15
C SER A 10 -1.10 0.02 15.21
N LYS A 11 0.19 0.18 15.52
CA LYS A 11 0.85 1.49 15.51
C LYS A 11 1.29 1.86 14.09
N ILE A 12 0.98 3.09 13.68
CA ILE A 12 1.45 3.64 12.39
C ILE A 12 2.90 4.14 12.53
N ARG A 13 3.67 4.01 11.45
CA ARG A 13 4.99 4.61 11.24
C ARG A 13 5.05 5.21 9.83
N MET A 14 5.77 6.31 9.66
CA MET A 14 6.06 6.91 8.35
C MET A 14 7.58 6.98 8.19
N LEU A 15 8.14 6.24 7.24
CA LEU A 15 9.60 6.19 7.02
C LEU A 15 10.08 7.16 5.91
N GLY A 16 9.15 7.85 5.25
CA GLY A 16 9.46 8.90 4.27
C GLY A 16 9.73 8.42 2.84
N MET A 17 9.60 7.12 2.54
CA MET A 17 9.80 6.58 1.19
C MET A 17 8.94 5.33 0.96
N ALA A 18 8.16 5.31 -0.12
CA ALA A 18 7.19 4.24 -0.39
C ALA A 18 7.83 2.86 -0.54
N SER A 19 8.90 2.73 -1.34
CA SER A 19 9.59 1.44 -1.47
C SER A 19 10.23 0.99 -0.17
N TYR A 20 10.77 1.88 0.67
CA TYR A 20 11.27 1.50 1.99
C TYR A 20 10.14 1.02 2.91
N ASN A 21 8.99 1.72 2.92
CA ASN A 21 7.80 1.25 3.64
C ASN A 21 7.43 -0.18 3.22
N PHE A 22 7.39 -0.49 1.93
CA PHE A 22 7.07 -1.84 1.46
C PHE A 22 8.17 -2.88 1.72
N LEU A 23 9.44 -2.49 1.67
CA LEU A 23 10.54 -3.38 2.02
C LEU A 23 10.52 -3.77 3.51
N THR A 24 10.04 -2.88 4.40
CA THR A 24 9.81 -3.28 5.81
C THR A 24 8.70 -4.31 5.97
N VAL A 25 7.73 -4.34 5.06
CA VAL A 25 6.71 -5.41 5.04
C VAL A 25 7.33 -6.72 4.54
N ALA A 26 8.10 -6.66 3.45
CA ALA A 26 8.81 -7.81 2.90
C ALA A 26 9.80 -8.44 3.89
N SER A 27 10.47 -7.64 4.72
CA SER A 27 11.40 -8.13 5.75
C SER A 27 10.71 -8.64 7.02
N GLY A 28 9.38 -8.49 7.13
CA GLY A 28 8.61 -8.84 8.32
C GLY A 28 8.71 -7.84 9.48
N ALA A 29 9.42 -6.72 9.31
CA ALA A 29 9.51 -5.67 10.33
C ALA A 29 8.18 -4.90 10.52
N ALA A 30 7.33 -4.85 9.48
CA ALA A 30 5.99 -4.31 9.52
C ALA A 30 4.95 -5.35 9.07
N MET A 31 3.75 -5.31 9.66
CA MET A 31 2.64 -6.19 9.25
C MET A 31 2.02 -5.77 7.92
N GLY A 32 2.09 -4.49 7.58
CA GLY A 32 1.58 -3.96 6.33
C GLY A 32 1.98 -2.51 6.12
N GLY A 33 1.75 -2.03 4.89
CA GLY A 33 2.02 -0.68 4.45
C GLY A 33 0.97 -0.23 3.45
N VAL A 34 0.64 1.06 3.48
CA VAL A 34 -0.34 1.65 2.56
C VAL A 34 0.24 2.93 1.98
N GLU A 35 0.14 3.10 0.67
CA GLU A 35 0.55 4.31 -0.02
C GLU A 35 -0.61 4.84 -0.85
N ALA A 36 -0.92 6.13 -0.67
CA ALA A 36 -2.11 6.75 -1.27
C ALA A 36 -1.86 7.26 -2.69
N THR A 37 -0.66 7.77 -2.99
CA THR A 37 -0.35 8.38 -4.29
C THR A 37 1.05 8.01 -4.81
N PRO A 38 1.49 6.74 -4.70
CA PRO A 38 2.82 6.40 -5.17
C PRO A 38 2.86 6.40 -6.70
N LYS A 39 4.01 6.79 -7.26
CA LYS A 39 4.30 6.70 -8.68
C LYS A 39 4.91 5.35 -9.01
N ILE A 40 4.96 5.01 -10.30
CA ILE A 40 5.45 3.69 -10.71
C ILE A 40 6.91 3.45 -10.28
N TRP A 41 7.76 4.49 -10.36
CA TRP A 41 9.16 4.41 -9.91
C TRP A 41 9.30 4.27 -8.40
N ASP A 42 8.30 4.69 -7.62
CA ASP A 42 8.30 4.54 -6.16
C ASP A 42 8.10 3.09 -5.73
N ILE A 43 7.45 2.27 -6.57
CA ILE A 43 7.00 0.92 -6.20
C ILE A 43 7.63 -0.20 -7.02
N ALA A 44 8.08 0.06 -8.25
CA ALA A 44 8.51 -0.99 -9.17
C ALA A 44 9.65 -1.84 -8.62
N GLY A 45 10.65 -1.22 -8.00
CA GLY A 45 11.76 -1.94 -7.38
C GLY A 45 11.30 -2.79 -6.18
N SER A 46 10.44 -2.25 -5.31
CA SER A 46 9.92 -3.01 -4.17
C SER A 46 8.93 -4.11 -4.55
N TRP A 47 8.20 -3.95 -5.66
CA TRP A 47 7.12 -4.86 -6.04
C TRP A 47 7.62 -6.29 -6.24
N VAL A 48 8.71 -6.47 -6.99
CA VAL A 48 9.30 -7.79 -7.23
C VAL A 48 9.79 -8.44 -5.93
N ILE A 49 10.37 -7.64 -5.03
CA ILE A 49 10.91 -8.14 -3.75
C ILE A 49 9.77 -8.56 -2.82
N VAL A 50 8.73 -7.73 -2.69
CA VAL A 50 7.56 -7.99 -1.85
C VAL A 50 6.81 -9.24 -2.35
N LYS A 51 6.63 -9.38 -3.68
CA LYS A 51 6.02 -10.57 -4.27
C LYS A 51 6.84 -11.82 -4.03
N ALA A 52 8.17 -11.74 -4.15
CA ALA A 52 9.08 -12.86 -3.87
C ALA A 52 9.08 -13.26 -2.37
N ALA A 53 8.90 -12.29 -1.46
CA ALA A 53 8.77 -12.52 -0.04
C ALA A 53 7.43 -13.17 0.37
N GLY A 54 6.51 -13.42 -0.57
CA GLY A 54 5.21 -14.02 -0.30
C GLY A 54 4.17 -13.06 0.28
N ALA A 55 4.49 -11.76 0.37
CA ALA A 55 3.55 -10.76 0.82
C ALA A 55 2.45 -10.49 -0.22
N VAL A 56 1.30 -10.04 0.27
CA VAL A 56 0.12 -9.72 -0.53
C VAL A 56 0.19 -8.27 -0.96
N TRP A 57 0.21 -8.04 -2.26
CA TRP A 57 0.13 -6.72 -2.86
C TRP A 57 -1.27 -6.50 -3.42
N LEU A 58 -2.03 -5.58 -2.83
CA LEU A 58 -3.41 -5.27 -3.19
C LEU A 58 -3.50 -3.84 -3.77
N PRO A 59 -3.72 -3.68 -5.08
CA PRO A 59 -4.10 -2.39 -5.65
C PRO A 59 -5.45 -1.94 -5.06
N LEU A 60 -5.55 -0.67 -4.67
CA LEU A 60 -6.79 -0.05 -4.14
C LEU A 60 -7.64 0.60 -5.25
N GLU A 61 -7.23 0.40 -6.49
CA GLU A 61 -7.93 0.79 -7.70
C GLU A 61 -7.92 -0.39 -8.68
N SER A 62 -8.88 -0.43 -9.61
CA SER A 62 -9.09 -1.57 -10.51
C SER A 62 -7.99 -1.75 -11.58
N GLN A 63 -6.98 -0.89 -11.63
CA GLN A 63 -5.93 -0.95 -12.64
C GLN A 63 -4.83 -1.93 -12.22
N ALA A 64 -4.55 -2.90 -13.09
CA ALA A 64 -3.36 -3.74 -12.94
C ALA A 64 -2.10 -2.87 -12.97
N ILE A 65 -1.18 -3.10 -12.02
CA ILE A 65 0.06 -2.32 -11.90
C ILE A 65 1.14 -2.88 -12.85
N PHE A 66 1.25 -4.21 -12.94
CA PHE A 66 2.24 -4.93 -13.75
C PHE A 66 1.57 -6.00 -14.63
N PRO A 67 2.17 -6.38 -15.79
CA PRO A 67 3.42 -5.85 -16.35
C PRO A 67 3.26 -4.41 -16.87
N LEU A 68 4.38 -3.68 -16.95
CA LEU A 68 4.42 -2.36 -17.57
C LEU A 68 4.53 -2.48 -19.09
N GLU A 69 3.89 -1.55 -19.78
CA GLU A 69 3.85 -1.46 -21.24
C GLU A 69 4.93 -0.47 -21.72
N VAL A 70 5.78 -0.92 -22.64
CA VAL A 70 6.80 -0.06 -23.25
C VAL A 70 6.13 1.09 -24.01
N GLY A 71 6.60 2.31 -23.78
CA GLY A 71 6.07 3.52 -24.43
C GLY A 71 4.82 4.12 -23.77
N LYS A 72 4.23 3.47 -22.75
CA LYS A 72 3.12 4.04 -22.00
C LYS A 72 3.62 5.11 -21.02
N ASN A 73 2.95 6.27 -21.01
CA ASN A 73 3.26 7.34 -20.06
C ASN A 73 2.56 7.08 -18.72
N TYR A 74 3.35 6.95 -17.65
CA TYR A 74 2.90 6.70 -16.29
C TYR A 74 3.05 7.91 -15.34
N GLU A 75 3.59 9.03 -15.81
CA GLU A 75 3.99 10.19 -15.01
C GLU A 75 2.85 10.70 -14.11
N ARG A 76 1.65 10.78 -14.67
CA ARG A 76 0.46 11.32 -13.97
C ARG A 76 -0.36 10.26 -13.26
N VAL A 77 -0.06 8.98 -13.47
CA VAL A 77 -0.78 7.87 -12.83
C VAL A 77 -0.27 7.71 -11.40
N SER A 78 -1.17 7.47 -10.47
CA SER A 78 -0.82 7.05 -9.12
C SER A 78 -1.32 5.63 -8.92
N TYR A 79 -0.65 4.86 -8.06
CA TYR A 79 -0.97 3.45 -7.83
C TYR A 79 -1.30 3.20 -6.36
N PRO A 80 -2.43 3.71 -5.85
CA PRO A 80 -2.78 3.54 -4.44
C PRO A 80 -2.83 2.05 -4.11
N THR A 81 -2.14 1.64 -3.05
CA THR A 81 -1.97 0.22 -2.76
C THR A 81 -1.85 -0.07 -1.27
N LEU A 82 -2.35 -1.24 -0.89
CA LEU A 82 -2.18 -1.87 0.41
C LEU A 82 -1.28 -3.10 0.23
N VAL A 83 -0.22 -3.19 1.02
CA VAL A 83 0.64 -4.37 1.09
C VAL A 83 0.54 -4.97 2.48
N MET A 84 0.29 -6.27 2.57
CA MET A 84 0.24 -7.01 3.83
C MET A 84 1.22 -8.17 3.80
N ASN A 85 1.93 -8.41 4.91
CA ASN A 85 2.85 -9.54 4.99
C ASN A 85 2.14 -10.91 5.05
N ARG A 86 0.83 -10.91 5.32
CA ARG A 86 -0.02 -12.09 5.47
C ARG A 86 -1.40 -11.87 4.89
N GLN A 87 -1.93 -12.87 4.21
CA GLN A 87 -3.21 -12.79 3.49
C GLN A 87 -4.41 -12.59 4.41
N GLU A 88 -4.40 -13.24 5.58
CA GLU A 88 -5.48 -13.15 6.56
C GLU A 88 -5.63 -11.75 7.17
N LEU A 89 -4.58 -10.92 7.14
CA LEU A 89 -4.65 -9.55 7.67
C LEU A 89 -5.35 -8.58 6.70
N VAL A 90 -5.50 -8.93 5.42
CA VAL A 90 -6.15 -8.05 4.44
C VAL A 90 -7.59 -7.72 4.86
N SER A 91 -8.36 -8.72 5.32
CA SER A 91 -9.75 -8.51 5.76
C SER A 91 -9.85 -7.63 7.01
N VAL A 92 -8.80 -7.59 7.83
CA VAL A 92 -8.72 -6.74 9.03
C VAL A 92 -8.42 -5.29 8.64
N PHE A 93 -7.45 -5.06 7.75
CA PHE A 93 -6.93 -3.70 7.50
C PHE A 93 -7.61 -2.98 6.34
N LEU A 94 -8.08 -3.69 5.31
CA LEU A 94 -8.72 -3.07 4.15
C LEU A 94 -9.92 -2.18 4.51
N PRO A 95 -10.82 -2.56 5.45
CA PRO A 95 -11.93 -1.68 5.85
C PRO A 95 -11.49 -0.32 6.38
N PHE A 96 -10.36 -0.25 7.10
CA PHE A 96 -9.82 1.01 7.63
C PHE A 96 -9.26 1.89 6.50
N VAL A 97 -8.60 1.29 5.51
CA VAL A 97 -8.06 1.99 4.34
C VAL A 97 -9.19 2.56 3.48
N GLU A 98 -10.23 1.76 3.23
CA GLU A 98 -11.41 2.21 2.46
C GLU A 98 -12.21 3.31 3.19
N ALA A 99 -12.35 3.21 4.51
CA ALA A 99 -12.98 4.26 5.31
C ALA A 99 -12.20 5.59 5.20
N TRP A 100 -10.86 5.53 5.19
CA TRP A 100 -10.02 6.71 5.01
C TRP A 100 -10.14 7.30 3.61
N LYS A 101 -10.19 6.47 2.57
CA LYS A 101 -10.40 6.90 1.17
C LYS A 101 -11.71 7.68 1.02
N LYS A 102 -12.81 7.15 1.57
CA LYS A 102 -14.13 7.81 1.54
C LYS A 102 -14.14 9.17 2.23
N LYS A 103 -13.48 9.29 3.39
CA LYS A 103 -13.39 10.56 4.14
C LYS A 103 -12.60 11.65 3.40
N LYS A 104 -11.70 11.28 2.49
CA LYS A 104 -10.91 12.23 1.70
C LYS A 104 -11.64 12.71 0.44
N MET A 105 -12.68 11.99 0.01
CA MET A 105 -13.46 12.25 -1.21
C MET A 105 -14.79 12.97 -0.96
N GLY A 106 -15.22 13.10 0.29
CA GLY A 106 -16.37 13.92 0.72
C GLY A 106 -15.91 15.09 1.56
#